data_AF-A0A2D9HTJ8-F1
#
_entry.id   AF-A0A2D9HTJ8-F1
#
_cell.length_a   1.000
_cell.length_b   1.000
_cell.length_c   1.000
_cell.angle_alpha   90.00
_cell.angle_beta   90.00
_cell.angle_gamma   90.00
#
_symmetry.space_group_name_H-M   'P 1'
#
loop_
_entity.id
_entity.type
_entity.pdbx_description
1 polymer ?
#
loop_
_entity_poly.entity_id
_entity_poly.type
_entity_poly.pdbx_seq_one_letter_code
_entity_poly.pdbx_strand_id
1 'polypeptide(L)'
;MKKETSGRIKTDQSIYSGTLRIPGTSEETGVNLIVGLDDKSVGLRFSDPGFSDINFQIGSISVRNLLKYDELHFVTTDLPIKEVDLQWKTNIARADNSVAGVIIARPNKHKVVGEIGFSLVQTK
;
A
#
# COMPACT_ATOMS: atom_id res chain seq x y z
N MET A 1 30.16 -14.03 27.58
CA MET A 1 30.26 -13.05 26.46
C MET A 1 29.38 -13.53 25.32
N LYS A 2 28.18 -13.00 25.18
CA LYS A 2 27.28 -13.27 24.05
C LYS A 2 27.54 -12.17 23.02
N LYS A 3 28.17 -12.51 21.88
CA LYS A 3 28.29 -11.57 20.77
C LYS A 3 26.95 -11.55 20.04
N GLU A 4 26.39 -10.35 19.96
CA GLU A 4 25.14 -10.01 19.32
C GLU A 4 25.20 -10.35 17.83
N THR A 5 24.20 -11.08 17.37
CA THR A 5 23.96 -11.37 15.96
C THR A 5 23.59 -10.08 15.25
N SER A 6 24.58 -9.41 14.64
CA SER A 6 24.35 -8.27 13.74
C SER A 6 23.80 -8.80 12.41
N GLY A 7 22.50 -9.13 12.40
CA GLY A 7 21.75 -9.43 11.19
C GLY A 7 21.01 -8.19 10.73
N ARG A 8 21.71 -7.25 10.08
CA ARG A 8 21.04 -6.18 9.32
C ARG A 8 21.00 -6.60 7.86
N ILE A 9 20.10 -7.53 7.55
CA ILE A 9 19.70 -7.79 6.16
C ILE A 9 19.01 -6.49 5.71
N LYS A 10 19.62 -5.76 4.79
CA LYS A 10 18.89 -4.75 4.00
C LYS A 10 17.83 -5.52 3.23
N THR A 11 16.56 -5.40 3.60
CA THR A 11 15.47 -5.91 2.78
C THR A 11 15.41 -5.06 1.50
N ASP A 12 15.46 -5.72 0.34
CA ASP A 12 15.28 -5.08 -0.97
C ASP A 12 13.82 -4.62 -1.09
N GLN A 13 13.55 -3.38 -0.66
CA GLN A 13 12.25 -2.76 -0.82
C GLN A 13 12.11 -2.23 -2.25
N SER A 14 10.95 -2.49 -2.86
CA SER A 14 10.56 -1.90 -4.14
C SER A 14 9.65 -0.71 -3.91
N ILE A 15 9.85 0.38 -4.64
CA ILE A 15 9.00 1.57 -4.60
C ILE A 15 8.21 1.64 -5.91
N TYR A 16 6.90 1.79 -5.81
CA TYR A 16 5.99 1.99 -6.95
C TYR A 16 5.31 3.34 -6.82
N SER A 17 5.36 4.14 -7.88
CA SER A 17 4.85 5.51 -7.89
C SER A 17 3.79 5.71 -8.97
N GLY A 18 2.91 6.66 -8.72
CA GLY A 18 1.84 7.05 -9.64
C GLY A 18 0.83 7.95 -8.94
N THR A 19 -0.31 8.15 -9.57
CA THR A 19 -1.47 8.81 -8.96
C THR A 19 -2.58 7.79 -8.73
N LEU A 20 -3.36 7.99 -7.68
CA LEU A 20 -4.59 7.24 -7.46
C LEU A 20 -5.61 8.11 -6.73
N ARG A 21 -6.88 7.73 -6.83
CA ARG A 21 -7.95 8.28 -6.01
C ARG A 21 -8.24 7.35 -4.85
N ILE A 22 -8.56 7.91 -3.69
CA ILE A 22 -8.88 7.12 -2.49
C ILE A 22 -10.40 7.18 -2.28
N PRO A 23 -11.07 6.07 -1.93
CA PRO A 23 -12.48 6.12 -1.56
C PRO A 23 -12.75 7.20 -0.50
N GLY A 24 -13.74 8.06 -0.78
CA GLY A 24 -14.05 9.22 0.07
C GLY A 24 -13.38 10.54 -0.36
N THR A 25 -12.60 10.55 -1.45
CA THR A 25 -11.97 11.75 -2.01
C THR A 25 -12.46 12.04 -3.42
N SER A 26 -12.42 13.32 -3.82
CA SER A 26 -12.77 13.75 -5.18
C SER A 26 -11.56 13.70 -6.13
N GLU A 27 -10.40 14.14 -5.65
CA GLU A 27 -9.19 14.28 -6.46
C GLU A 27 -8.27 13.06 -6.37
N GLU A 28 -7.45 12.89 -7.40
CA GLU A 28 -6.29 12.01 -7.38
C GLU A 28 -5.15 12.62 -6.56
N THR A 29 -4.37 11.77 -5.91
CA THR A 29 -3.17 12.14 -5.17
C THR A 29 -1.99 11.30 -5.62
N GLY A 30 -0.81 11.89 -5.65
CA GLY A 30 0.43 11.17 -5.91
C GLY A 30 0.79 10.28 -4.72
N VAL A 31 1.18 9.04 -5.01
CA VAL A 31 1.49 8.03 -4.00
C VAL A 31 2.77 7.29 -4.34
N ASN A 32 3.54 6.95 -3.32
CA ASN A 32 4.59 5.96 -3.35
C ASN A 32 4.19 4.78 -2.47
N LEU A 33 3.99 3.62 -3.08
CA LEU A 33 3.80 2.33 -2.42
C LEU A 33 5.17 1.66 -2.27
N ILE A 34 5.59 1.48 -1.02
CA ILE A 34 6.87 0.85 -0.67
C ILE A 34 6.56 -0.58 -0.22
N VAL A 35 7.15 -1.58 -0.88
CA VAL A 35 6.86 -2.99 -0.63
C VAL A 35 8.14 -3.77 -0.33
N GLY A 36 8.18 -4.42 0.82
CA GLY A 36 9.12 -5.51 1.11
C GLY A 36 8.37 -6.84 1.10
N LEU A 37 8.55 -7.63 0.04
CA LEU A 37 7.85 -8.92 -0.09
C LEU A 37 8.38 -9.96 0.91
N ASP A 38 9.68 -9.95 1.18
CA ASP A 38 10.33 -10.93 2.06
C ASP A 38 10.00 -10.72 3.55
N ASP A 39 9.96 -9.45 3.99
CA ASP A 39 9.61 -9.09 5.37
C ASP A 39 8.12 -8.74 5.56
N LYS A 40 7.32 -8.85 4.49
CA LYS A 40 5.90 -8.49 4.46
C LYS A 40 5.66 -7.08 5.00
N SER A 41 6.49 -6.13 4.56
CA SER A 41 6.36 -4.72 4.91
C SER A 41 5.68 -3.93 3.79
N VAL A 42 4.83 -2.99 4.19
CA VAL A 42 4.18 -2.03 3.30
C VAL A 42 4.29 -0.63 3.89
N GLY A 43 4.63 0.33 3.05
CA GLY A 43 4.57 1.75 3.35
C GLY A 43 3.80 2.50 2.27
N LEU A 44 3.11 3.56 2.68
CA LEU A 44 2.47 4.51 1.77
C LEU A 44 3.01 5.90 2.09
N ARG A 45 3.41 6.64 1.06
CA ARG A 45 3.75 8.06 1.17
C ARG A 45 2.98 8.84 0.12
N PHE A 46 2.22 9.82 0.56
CA PHE A 46 1.46 10.69 -0.34
C PHE A 46 2.23 11.98 -0.59
N SER A 47 2.16 12.49 -1.82
CA SER A 47 2.80 13.75 -2.20
C SER A 47 1.93 14.98 -1.88
N ASP A 48 0.62 14.78 -1.72
CA ASP A 48 -0.32 15.85 -1.38
C ASP A 48 -0.21 16.19 0.12
N PRO A 49 0.01 17.48 0.47
CA PRO A 49 0.04 17.95 1.86
C PRO A 49 -1.21 17.57 2.67
N GLY A 50 -2.37 17.47 2.03
CA GLY A 50 -3.61 17.05 2.68
C GLY A 50 -3.56 15.62 3.24
N PHE A 51 -2.63 14.80 2.74
CA PHE A 51 -2.41 13.42 3.18
C PHE A 51 -1.11 13.24 3.96
N SER A 52 -0.12 14.13 3.79
CA SER A 52 1.18 13.99 4.46
C SER A 52 1.07 14.02 5.97
N ASP A 53 0.08 14.75 6.50
CA ASP A 53 -0.13 14.96 7.93
C ASP A 53 -1.13 13.96 8.54
N ILE A 54 -1.70 13.06 7.72
CA ILE A 54 -2.64 12.05 8.18
C ILE A 54 -1.88 10.93 8.88
N ASN A 55 -2.18 10.75 10.17
CA ASN A 55 -1.74 9.57 10.91
C ASN A 55 -2.70 8.41 10.65
N PHE A 56 -2.30 7.50 9.76
CA PHE A 56 -3.03 6.27 9.48
C PHE A 56 -2.18 5.04 9.85
N GLN A 57 -2.86 3.91 10.02
CA GLN A 57 -2.21 2.64 10.33
C GLN A 57 -2.29 1.68 9.14
N ILE A 58 -1.23 0.89 8.93
CA ILE A 58 -1.21 -0.21 7.96
C ILE A 58 -1.21 -1.53 8.73
N GLY A 59 -2.13 -2.43 8.39
CA GLY A 59 -2.29 -3.70 9.07
C GLY A 59 -2.75 -4.83 8.15
N SER A 60 -2.85 -6.04 8.71
CA SER A 60 -3.34 -7.24 8.03
C SER A 60 -2.63 -7.54 6.70
N ILE A 61 -1.32 -7.32 6.65
CA ILE A 61 -0.51 -7.52 5.46
C ILE A 61 -0.43 -9.02 5.15
N SER A 62 -0.82 -9.41 3.94
CA SER A 62 -0.62 -10.75 3.40
C SER A 62 0.02 -10.68 2.02
N VAL A 63 1.00 -11.56 1.83
CA VAL A 63 1.72 -11.73 0.58
C VAL A 63 1.55 -13.18 0.14
N ARG A 64 1.18 -13.38 -1.12
CA ARG A 64 1.17 -14.69 -1.77
C ARG A 64 1.99 -14.62 -3.04
N ASN A 65 3.08 -15.37 -3.07
CA ASN A 65 3.96 -15.41 -4.22
C ASN A 65 3.43 -16.39 -5.27
N LEU A 66 3.20 -15.89 -6.49
CA LEU A 66 2.79 -16.69 -7.63
C LEU A 66 3.85 -16.60 -8.73
N LEU A 67 3.69 -17.46 -9.73
CA LEU A 67 4.66 -17.65 -10.82
C LEU A 67 4.90 -16.38 -11.65
N LYS A 68 3.85 -15.57 -11.88
CA LYS A 68 3.91 -14.38 -12.75
C LYS A 68 3.82 -13.06 -11.99
N TYR A 69 3.23 -13.06 -10.82
CA TYR A 69 2.98 -11.89 -10.01
C TYR A 69 2.96 -12.25 -8.53
N ASP A 70 3.10 -11.26 -7.67
CA ASP A 70 2.87 -11.41 -6.23
C ASP A 70 1.54 -10.75 -5.87
N GLU A 71 0.70 -11.45 -5.12
CA GLU A 71 -0.49 -10.84 -4.52
C GLU A 71 -0.06 -10.19 -3.21
N LEU A 72 -0.36 -8.89 -3.07
CA LEU A 72 -0.17 -8.14 -1.83
C LEU A 72 -1.52 -7.55 -1.42
N HIS A 73 -2.01 -7.97 -0.26
CA HIS A 73 -3.20 -7.41 0.37
C HIS A 73 -2.84 -6.78 1.71
N PHE A 74 -3.46 -5.66 2.04
CA PHE A 74 -3.33 -5.01 3.34
C PHE A 74 -4.54 -4.13 3.62
N VAL A 75 -4.63 -3.59 4.84
CA VAL A 75 -5.68 -2.67 5.26
C VAL A 75 -5.04 -1.38 5.76
N THR A 76 -5.63 -0.25 5.40
CA THR A 76 -5.33 1.04 6.04
C THR A 76 -6.51 1.46 6.90
N THR A 77 -6.25 1.93 8.11
CA THR A 77 -7.26 2.53 9.00
C THR A 77 -6.95 4.00 9.18
N ASP A 78 -7.97 4.85 9.25
CA ASP A 78 -7.87 6.31 9.37
C ASP A 78 -7.32 7.03 8.13
N LEU A 79 -7.48 6.43 6.94
CA LEU A 79 -7.06 7.00 5.65
C LEU A 79 -8.25 7.08 4.67
N PRO A 80 -8.58 8.25 4.08
CA PRO A 80 -8.22 9.59 4.54
C PRO A 80 -9.07 10.03 5.75
N ILE A 81 -10.13 9.27 6.04
CA ILE A 81 -11.16 9.60 6.99
C ILE A 81 -10.98 8.70 8.20
N LYS A 82 -11.02 9.29 9.39
CA LYS A 82 -10.95 8.57 10.66
C LYS A 82 -12.04 7.49 10.75
N GLU A 83 -11.72 6.34 11.35
CA GLU A 83 -12.58 5.16 11.51
C GLU A 83 -13.05 4.52 10.20
N VAL A 84 -12.43 4.87 9.06
CA VAL A 84 -12.66 4.22 7.77
C VAL A 84 -11.50 3.26 7.48
N ASP A 85 -11.86 1.98 7.37
CA ASP A 85 -10.95 0.95 6.90
C ASP A 85 -11.03 0.83 5.38
N LEU A 86 -9.87 0.88 4.74
CA LEU A 86 -9.72 0.61 3.32
C LEU A 86 -8.94 -0.69 3.13
N GLN A 87 -9.50 -1.62 2.36
CA GLN A 87 -8.80 -2.82 1.95
C GLN A 87 -8.12 -2.61 0.61
N TRP A 88 -6.84 -2.90 0.57
CA TRP A 88 -6.01 -2.85 -0.62
C TRP A 88 -5.80 -4.27 -1.12
N LYS A 89 -6.07 -4.50 -2.40
CA LYS A 89 -5.77 -5.75 -3.09
C LYS A 89 -4.97 -5.44 -4.33
N THR A 90 -3.74 -5.96 -4.39
CA THR A 90 -2.79 -5.60 -5.44
C THR A 90 -2.09 -6.82 -6.01
N ASN A 91 -1.77 -6.74 -7.30
CA ASN A 91 -0.95 -7.68 -8.03
C ASN A 91 0.32 -6.96 -8.48
N ILE A 92 1.46 -7.44 -8.03
CA ILE A 92 2.79 -6.94 -8.39
C ILE A 92 3.33 -7.80 -9.53
N ALA A 93 3.32 -7.29 -10.75
CA ALA A 93 3.72 -8.06 -11.91
C ALA A 93 5.26 -8.08 -12.02
N ARG A 94 5.83 -9.29 -12.10
CA ARG A 94 7.29 -9.49 -12.14
C ARG A 94 7.94 -9.08 -13.46
N ALA A 95 7.15 -9.02 -14.53
CA ALA A 95 7.66 -8.85 -15.90
C ALA A 95 7.70 -7.38 -16.36
N ASP A 96 6.81 -6.54 -15.84
CA ASP A 96 6.60 -5.16 -16.31
C ASP A 96 6.89 -4.11 -15.23
N ASN A 97 7.37 -4.55 -14.05
CA ASN A 97 7.71 -3.68 -12.92
C ASN A 97 6.52 -2.77 -12.54
N SER A 98 5.32 -3.32 -12.52
CA SER A 98 4.10 -2.58 -12.21
C SER A 98 3.31 -3.21 -11.07
N VAL A 99 2.48 -2.39 -10.44
CA VAL A 99 1.46 -2.82 -9.49
C VAL A 99 0.12 -2.36 -10.00
N ALA A 100 -0.83 -3.28 -10.14
CA ALA A 100 -2.23 -2.96 -10.39
C ALA A 100 -3.08 -3.46 -9.23
N GLY A 101 -4.09 -2.69 -8.84
CA GLY A 101 -4.90 -3.07 -7.70
C GLY A 101 -6.18 -2.27 -7.55
N VAL A 102 -6.89 -2.58 -6.47
CA VAL A 102 -8.12 -1.89 -6.07
C VAL A 102 -8.07 -1.52 -4.59
N ILE A 103 -8.66 -0.37 -4.28
CA ILE A 103 -8.91 0.11 -2.92
C ILE A 103 -10.40 0.02 -2.66
N ILE A 104 -10.79 -0.73 -1.64
CA ILE A 104 -12.19 -1.03 -1.33
C ILE A 104 -12.51 -0.45 0.04
N ALA A 105 -13.50 0.45 0.11
CA ALA A 105 -14.00 0.92 1.40
C ALA A 105 -14.78 -0.20 2.10
N ARG A 106 -14.38 -0.55 3.33
CA ARG A 106 -15.15 -1.47 4.16
C ARG A 106 -16.39 -0.78 4.73
N PRO A 107 -17.43 -1.53 5.16
CA PRO A 107 -18.59 -0.94 5.81
C PRO A 107 -18.18 -0.02 6.98
N ASN A 108 -18.64 1.23 6.95
CA ASN A 108 -18.27 2.26 7.90
C ASN A 108 -19.44 3.21 8.18
N LYS A 109 -19.38 3.95 9.28
CA LYS A 109 -20.42 4.91 9.70
C LYS A 109 -20.45 6.18 8.84
N HIS A 110 -19.35 6.49 8.15
CA HIS A 110 -19.19 7.68 7.31
C HIS A 110 -19.81 7.54 5.92
N LYS A 111 -20.42 6.37 5.61
CA LYS A 111 -21.03 6.06 4.31
C LYS A 111 -20.04 6.21 3.14
N VAL A 112 -18.74 6.06 3.41
CA VAL A 112 -17.73 5.96 2.36
C VAL A 112 -17.93 4.60 1.68
N VAL A 113 -18.17 4.61 0.38
CA VAL A 113 -18.47 3.41 -0.40
C VAL A 113 -17.68 3.41 -1.69
N GLY A 114 -17.50 2.21 -2.26
CA GLY A 114 -16.96 2.01 -3.59
C GLY A 114 -15.63 1.27 -3.61
N GLU A 115 -15.22 1.00 -4.85
CA GLU A 115 -13.98 0.35 -5.21
C GLU A 115 -13.27 1.23 -6.24
N ILE A 116 -12.02 1.58 -5.97
CA ILE A 116 -11.20 2.41 -6.87
C ILE A 116 -10.02 1.61 -7.37
N GLY A 117 -9.96 1.41 -8.69
CA GLY A 117 -8.81 0.80 -9.35
C GLY A 117 -7.64 1.78 -9.47
N PHE A 118 -6.41 1.26 -9.43
CA PHE A 118 -5.20 2.04 -9.65
C PHE A 118 -4.10 1.19 -10.29
N SER A 119 -3.12 1.88 -10.86
CA SER A 119 -1.88 1.29 -11.37
C SER A 119 -0.69 2.17 -11.01
N LEU A 120 0.38 1.56 -10.52
CA LEU A 120 1.64 2.22 -10.17
C LEU A 120 2.78 1.54 -10.92
N VAL A 121 3.86 2.29 -11.14
CA VAL A 121 5.05 1.81 -11.86
C VAL A 121 6.25 1.86 -10.92
N GLN A 122 7.11 0.85 -10.97
CA GLN A 122 8.28 0.78 -10.12
C GLN A 122 9.24 1.93 -10.46
N THR A 123 9.66 2.65 -9.42
CA THR A 123 10.68 3.68 -9.51
C THR A 123 11.97 3.15 -8.88
N LYS A 124 13.10 3.44 -9.53
CA LYS A 124 14.44 3.06 -9.06
C LYS A 124 14.83 3.77 -7.77
#